data_AF-M3QT33-F1
#
_entry.id   AF-M3QT33-F1
#
_cell.length_a   1.000
_cell.length_b   1.000
_cell.length_c   1.000
_cell.angle_alpha   90.00
_cell.angle_beta   90.00
_cell.angle_gamma   90.00
#
_symmetry.space_group_name_H-M   'P 1'
#
loop_
_entity.id
_entity.type
_entity.pdbx_description
1 polymer ?
#
loop_
_entity_poly.entity_id
_entity_poly.type
_entity_poly.pdbx_seq_one_letter_code
_entity_poly.pdbx_strand_id
1 'polypeptide(L)'
;MHISGVKTAFKIADVEYVKDSTKLNFNYLKDLKDENNQSLSQNILTQNVARVYLIVVDGEIKKIGGSQADGGIKSALNIYKDGGVKGRPSIRSFGVWYFLYHTILTGAKIELYQKLTP
;
A
#
# COMPACT_ATOMS: atom_id res chain seq x y z
N MET A 1 7.94 -7.26 -12.97
CA MET A 1 6.61 -7.17 -13.61
C MET A 1 6.14 -5.73 -13.49
N HIS A 2 5.77 -5.08 -14.60
CA HIS A 2 5.37 -3.66 -14.57
C HIS A 2 3.87 -3.51 -14.27
N ILE A 3 3.50 -2.48 -13.49
CA ILE A 3 2.13 -2.26 -13.03
C ILE A 3 1.16 -1.97 -14.18
N SER A 4 1.63 -1.36 -15.27
CA SER A 4 0.81 -1.12 -16.48
C SER A 4 0.29 -2.42 -17.13
N GLY A 5 0.91 -3.57 -16.85
CA GLY A 5 0.42 -4.87 -17.30
C GLY A 5 -0.73 -5.43 -16.47
N VAL A 6 -1.01 -4.87 -15.29
CA VAL A 6 -2.06 -5.34 -14.39
C VAL A 6 -3.33 -4.52 -14.61
N LYS A 7 -4.30 -5.11 -15.30
CA LYS A 7 -5.55 -4.42 -15.67
C LYS A 7 -6.60 -4.35 -14.56
N THR A 8 -6.46 -5.14 -13.49
CA THR A 8 -7.52 -5.32 -12.47
C THR A 8 -7.18 -4.69 -11.12
N ALA A 9 -6.06 -3.96 -11.04
CA ALA A 9 -5.65 -3.27 -9.83
C ALA A 9 -5.69 -1.76 -10.08
N PHE A 10 -6.12 -1.02 -9.07
CA PHE A 10 -6.15 0.44 -9.10
C PHE A 10 -5.30 1.02 -7.98
N LYS A 11 -4.76 2.21 -8.23
CA LYS A 11 -3.92 2.92 -7.27
C LYS A 11 -4.78 3.40 -6.09
N ILE A 12 -4.25 3.27 -4.88
CA ILE A 12 -4.93 3.71 -3.65
C ILE A 12 -4.14 4.73 -2.85
N ALA A 13 -2.81 4.73 -2.94
CA ALA A 13 -1.98 5.68 -2.21
C ALA A 13 -0.59 5.89 -2.84
N ASP A 14 0.00 7.02 -2.54
CA ASP A 14 1.43 7.29 -2.67
C ASP A 14 2.11 7.14 -1.29
N VAL A 15 3.35 6.69 -1.27
CA VAL A 15 4.16 6.67 -0.04
C VAL A 15 5.10 7.88 -0.05
N GLU A 16 5.16 8.59 1.07
CA GLU A 16 6.00 9.76 1.26
C GLU A 16 6.93 9.59 2.45
N TYR A 17 8.12 10.14 2.31
CA TYR A 17 9.10 10.21 3.38
C TYR A 17 8.71 11.33 4.35
N VAL A 18 8.67 11.01 5.64
CA VAL A 18 8.51 12.03 6.69
C VAL A 18 9.89 12.49 7.10
N LYS A 19 10.20 13.76 6.83
CA LYS A 19 11.51 14.37 7.12
C LYS A 19 11.89 14.15 8.59
N ASP A 20 13.15 13.77 8.81
CA ASP A 20 13.72 13.55 10.14
C ASP A 20 13.00 12.47 10.96
N SER A 21 12.32 11.54 10.28
CA SER A 21 11.61 10.41 10.88
C SER A 21 11.93 9.09 10.19
N THR A 22 11.78 8.00 10.93
CA THR A 22 11.73 6.63 10.39
C THR A 22 10.33 6.23 9.91
N LYS A 23 9.35 7.11 10.12
CA LYS A 23 7.97 6.90 9.70
C LYS A 23 7.77 7.26 8.24
N LEU A 24 6.91 6.49 7.60
CA LEU A 24 6.40 6.73 6.25
C LEU A 24 4.97 7.23 6.35
N ASN A 25 4.64 8.18 5.49
CA ASN A 25 3.27 8.63 5.32
C ASN A 25 2.66 7.96 4.08
N PHE A 26 1.43 7.46 4.19
CA PHE A 26 0.71 6.86 3.07
C PHE A 26 -0.43 7.81 2.72
N ASN A 27 -0.28 8.51 1.59
CA ASN A 27 -1.21 9.49 1.07
C ASN A 27 -2.25 8.80 0.20
N TYR A 28 -3.35 8.43 0.84
CA TYR A 28 -4.47 7.80 0.16
C TYR A 28 -5.16 8.79 -0.79
N LEU A 29 -5.48 8.32 -2.01
CA LEU A 29 -6.17 9.11 -3.01
C LEU A 29 -7.59 9.44 -2.55
N LYS A 30 -8.02 10.69 -2.74
CA LYS A 30 -9.40 11.14 -2.46
C LYS A 30 -10.40 10.64 -3.50
N ASP A 31 -9.97 10.61 -4.76
CA ASP A 31 -10.76 10.12 -5.87
C ASP A 31 -10.24 8.74 -6.27
N LEU A 32 -10.90 7.71 -5.76
CA LEU A 32 -10.61 6.33 -6.12
C LEU A 32 -11.41 5.96 -7.36
N LYS A 33 -10.74 5.34 -8.32
CA LYS A 33 -11.37 4.81 -9.52
C LYS A 33 -10.96 3.36 -9.70
N ASP A 34 -11.90 2.51 -10.11
CA ASP A 34 -11.61 1.13 -10.48
C ASP A 34 -10.91 1.06 -11.85
N GLU A 35 -10.65 -0.16 -12.33
CA GLU A 35 -10.06 -0.41 -13.64
C GLU A 35 -10.90 0.09 -14.82
N ASN A 36 -12.20 0.31 -14.61
CA ASN A 36 -13.15 0.79 -15.62
C ASN A 36 -13.38 2.31 -15.50
N ASN A 37 -12.54 3.02 -14.72
CA ASN A 37 -12.68 4.44 -14.40
C ASN A 37 -13.96 4.81 -13.63
N GLN A 38 -14.65 3.84 -13.03
CA GLN A 38 -15.81 4.09 -12.19
C GLN A 38 -15.37 4.61 -10.82
N SER A 39 -16.04 5.66 -10.35
CA SER A 39 -15.74 6.23 -9.04
C SER A 39 -16.08 5.23 -7.94
N LEU A 40 -15.12 4.98 -7.06
CA LEU A 40 -15.28 4.12 -5.90
C LEU A 40 -15.49 4.95 -4.64
N SER A 41 -16.35 4.45 -3.74
CA SER A 41 -16.50 5.03 -2.41
C SER A 41 -15.21 4.86 -1.60
N GLN A 42 -14.82 5.90 -0.86
CA GLN A 42 -13.69 5.86 0.09
C GLN A 42 -13.82 4.75 1.15
N ASN A 43 -15.04 4.31 1.43
CA ASN A 43 -15.32 3.21 2.36
C ASN A 43 -14.60 1.92 1.95
N ILE A 44 -14.28 1.74 0.66
CA ILE A 44 -13.54 0.56 0.19
C ILE A 44 -12.17 0.41 0.87
N LEU A 45 -11.58 1.51 1.36
CA LEU A 45 -10.29 1.49 2.03
C LEU A 45 -10.36 0.97 3.47
N THR A 46 -11.55 0.93 4.07
CA THR A 46 -11.79 0.57 5.48
C THR A 46 -12.74 -0.61 5.67
N GLN A 47 -13.53 -0.95 4.66
CA GLN A 47 -14.42 -2.10 4.65
C GLN A 47 -13.66 -3.40 4.87
N ASN A 48 -14.26 -4.36 5.58
CA ASN A 48 -13.70 -5.71 5.73
C ASN A 48 -14.09 -6.60 4.54
N VAL A 49 -13.36 -6.43 3.43
CA VAL A 49 -13.45 -7.30 2.25
C VAL A 49 -12.08 -7.89 1.92
N ALA A 50 -12.09 -9.11 1.38
CA ALA A 50 -10.89 -9.73 0.85
C ALA A 50 -10.31 -8.89 -0.30
N ARG A 51 -8.99 -8.76 -0.34
CA ARG A 51 -8.29 -8.03 -1.39
C ARG A 51 -6.87 -8.52 -1.59
N VAL A 52 -6.36 -8.24 -2.78
CA VAL A 52 -4.94 -8.30 -3.09
C VAL A 52 -4.41 -6.87 -3.15
N TYR A 53 -3.26 -6.60 -2.53
CA TYR A 53 -2.57 -5.33 -2.63
C TYR A 53 -1.19 -5.52 -3.25
N LEU A 54 -0.71 -4.46 -3.91
CA LEU A 54 0.58 -4.41 -4.57
C LEU A 54 1.39 -3.23 -4.02
N ILE A 55 2.67 -3.47 -3.79
CA ILE A 55 3.66 -2.42 -3.56
C ILE A 55 4.46 -2.28 -4.85
N VAL A 56 4.42 -1.08 -5.42
CA VAL A 56 5.04 -0.74 -6.69
C VAL A 56 6.14 0.28 -6.45
N VAL A 57 7.30 0.07 -7.05
CA VAL A 57 8.46 0.97 -7.01
C VAL A 57 8.85 1.29 -8.43
N ASP A 58 8.81 2.58 -8.80
CA ASP A 58 9.12 3.07 -10.14
C ASP A 58 8.39 2.28 -11.25
N GLY A 59 7.10 2.01 -11.04
CA GLY A 59 6.26 1.24 -11.95
C GLY A 59 6.45 -0.28 -11.89
N GLU A 60 7.45 -0.79 -11.15
CA GLU A 60 7.66 -2.23 -10.98
C GLU A 60 7.00 -2.79 -9.73
N ILE A 61 6.25 -3.88 -9.86
CA ILE A 61 5.67 -4.60 -8.73
C ILE A 61 6.79 -5.32 -7.97
N LYS A 62 6.99 -4.94 -6.71
CA LYS A 62 7.99 -5.54 -5.81
C LYS A 62 7.39 -6.48 -4.78
N LYS A 63 6.13 -6.28 -4.41
CA LYS A 63 5.42 -7.16 -3.49
C LYS A 63 3.95 -7.31 -3.86
N ILE A 64 3.46 -8.53 -3.70
CA ILE A 64 2.03 -8.88 -3.71
C ILE A 64 1.67 -9.36 -2.30
N GLY A 65 0.50 -8.97 -1.79
CA GLY A 65 -0.02 -9.48 -0.53
C GLY A 65 -1.54 -9.57 -0.54
N GLY A 66 -2.08 -10.47 0.27
CA GLY A 66 -3.51 -10.60 0.51
C GLY A 66 -3.87 -10.03 1.88
N SER A 67 -5.08 -9.50 2.03
CA SER A 67 -5.61 -9.10 3.33
C SER A 67 -7.13 -9.28 3.42
N GLN A 68 -7.58 -9.67 4.61
CA GLN A 68 -8.96 -9.69 5.09
C GLN A 68 -9.02 -9.01 6.48
N ALA A 69 -8.17 -8.00 6.71
CA ALA A 69 -8.05 -7.38 8.02
C ALA A 69 -9.31 -6.58 8.39
N ASP A 70 -9.71 -6.66 9.65
CA ASP A 70 -10.67 -5.74 10.25
C ASP A 70 -10.13 -4.30 10.15
N GLY A 71 -10.91 -3.42 9.52
CA GLY A 71 -10.48 -2.05 9.16
C GLY A 71 -9.85 -1.91 7.76
N GLY A 72 -9.94 -2.95 6.93
CA GLY A 72 -9.64 -2.90 5.50
C GLY A 72 -8.17 -2.69 5.16
N ILE A 73 -7.90 -2.19 3.95
CA ILE A 73 -6.53 -2.04 3.44
C ILE A 73 -5.71 -1.04 4.27
N LYS A 74 -6.36 0.00 4.82
CA LYS A 74 -5.67 0.97 5.68
C LYS A 74 -5.07 0.31 6.91
N SER A 75 -5.84 -0.57 7.56
CA SER A 75 -5.40 -1.36 8.72
C SER A 75 -4.23 -2.28 8.33
N ALA A 76 -4.40 -3.01 7.22
CA ALA A 76 -3.39 -3.96 6.73
C ALA A 76 -2.03 -3.31 6.41
N LEU A 77 -2.05 -2.12 5.81
CA LEU A 77 -0.85 -1.39 5.42
C LEU A 77 -0.26 -0.57 6.57
N ASN A 78 -1.02 -0.29 7.63
CA ASN A 78 -0.59 0.60 8.71
C ASN A 78 0.70 0.16 9.40
N ILE A 79 0.90 -1.16 9.58
CA ILE A 79 2.11 -1.70 10.21
C ILE A 79 3.38 -1.38 9.41
N TYR A 80 3.26 -1.14 8.11
CA TYR A 80 4.38 -0.77 7.25
C TYR A 80 4.74 0.72 7.32
N LYS A 81 3.96 1.56 8.03
CA LYS A 81 4.28 2.98 8.20
C LYS A 81 5.46 3.21 9.12
N ASP A 82 5.55 2.49 10.21
CA ASP A 82 6.58 2.68 11.23
C ASP A 82 7.29 1.39 11.63
N GLY A 83 7.05 0.30 10.88
CA GLY A 83 7.62 -1.01 11.19
C GLY A 83 7.06 -1.65 12.44
N GLY A 84 6.00 -1.10 13.06
CA GLY A 84 5.38 -1.63 14.25
C GLY A 84 6.11 -1.27 15.55
N VAL A 85 6.77 -0.12 15.63
CA VAL A 85 7.59 0.36 16.77
C VAL A 85 6.88 0.28 18.14
N LYS A 86 5.55 0.36 18.18
CA LYS A 86 4.77 0.24 19.44
C LYS A 86 4.38 -1.19 19.82
N GLY A 87 4.73 -2.19 19.01
CA GLY A 87 4.34 -3.57 19.20
C GLY A 87 5.50 -4.54 18.99
N ARG A 88 5.15 -5.80 18.72
CA ARG A 88 6.10 -6.85 18.33
C ARG A 88 5.81 -7.25 16.87
N PRO A 89 6.29 -6.48 15.89
CA PRO A 89 6.07 -6.79 14.49
C PRO A 89 6.71 -8.14 14.15
N SER A 90 6.09 -8.87 13.22
CA SER A 90 6.77 -10.02 12.62
C SER A 90 8.00 -9.54 11.83
N ILE A 91 9.01 -10.41 11.68
CA ILE A 91 10.18 -10.12 10.84
C ILE A 91 9.78 -9.74 9.41
N ARG A 92 8.67 -10.30 8.92
CA ARG A 92 8.08 -9.98 7.62
C ARG A 92 7.57 -8.55 7.56
N SER A 93 6.85 -8.12 8.60
CA SER A 93 6.29 -6.76 8.66
C SER A 93 7.37 -5.71 8.77
N PHE A 94 8.37 -5.97 9.63
CA PHE A 94 9.56 -5.14 9.75
C PHE A 94 10.34 -5.08 8.44
N GLY A 95 10.57 -6.22 7.78
CA GLY A 95 11.29 -6.28 6.51
C GLY A 95 10.60 -5.50 5.39
N VAL A 96 9.26 -5.48 5.35
CA VAL A 96 8.52 -4.65 4.39
C VAL A 96 8.70 -3.17 4.70
N TRP A 97 8.56 -2.74 5.96
CA TRP A 97 8.84 -1.35 6.34
C TRP A 97 10.29 -0.95 5.99
N TYR A 98 11.27 -1.79 6.33
CA TYR A 98 12.68 -1.56 6.04
C TYR A 98 12.93 -1.38 4.53
N PHE A 99 12.36 -2.27 3.72
CA PHE A 99 12.40 -2.17 2.26
C PHE A 99 11.83 -0.83 1.76
N LEU A 100 10.63 -0.46 2.21
CA LEU A 100 9.98 0.79 1.81
C LEU A 100 10.80 2.01 2.23
N TYR A 101 11.30 2.02 3.46
CA TYR A 101 12.05 3.12 4.04
C TYR A 101 13.35 3.37 3.28
N HIS A 102 14.15 2.33 3.03
CA HIS A 102 15.39 2.51 2.29
C HIS A 102 15.16 2.82 0.81
N THR A 103 14.09 2.28 0.21
CA THR A 103 13.74 2.58 -1.18
C THR A 103 13.35 4.04 -1.37
N ILE A 104 12.54 4.62 -0.47
CA ILE A 104 12.13 6.02 -0.64
C ILE A 104 13.29 7.00 -0.43
N LEU A 105 14.28 6.62 0.39
CA LEU A 105 15.50 7.40 0.58
C LEU A 105 16.40 7.45 -0.67
N THR A 106 16.25 6.53 -1.63
CA THR A 106 16.96 6.62 -2.92
C THR A 106 16.30 7.60 -3.90
N GLY A 107 15.19 8.24 -3.50
CA GLY A 107 14.37 9.08 -4.38
C GLY A 107 13.41 8.31 -5.28
N ALA A 108 13.30 6.98 -5.10
CA ALA A 108 12.37 6.16 -5.86
C ALA A 108 10.91 6.47 -5.52
N LYS A 109 10.03 6.39 -6.51
CA LYS A 109 8.60 6.58 -6.33
C LYS A 109 7.96 5.27 -5.87
N ILE A 110 7.24 5.32 -4.75
CA ILE A 110 6.54 4.16 -4.21
C ILE A 110 5.03 4.40 -4.23
N GLU A 111 4.31 3.46 -4.85
CA GLU A 111 2.87 3.51 -5.03
C GLU A 111 2.22 2.24 -4.48
N LEU A 112 1.03 2.39 -3.91
CA LEU A 112 0.23 1.30 -3.37
C LEU A 112 -1.00 1.11 -4.25
N TYR A 113 -1.24 -0.13 -4.66
CA TYR A 113 -2.40 -0.52 -5.45
C TYR A 113 -3.20 -1.60 -4.73
N GLN A 114 -4.47 -1.73 -5.07
CA GLN A 114 -5.29 -2.87 -4.66
C GLN A 114 -6.13 -3.39 -5.82
N LYS A 115 -6.48 -4.68 -5.71
CA LYS A 115 -7.51 -5.36 -6.49
C LYS A 115 -8.56 -5.87 -5.52
N LEU A 116 -9.82 -5.59 -5.82
CA LEU A 116 -10.95 -6.18 -5.12
C LEU A 116 -11.13 -7.62 -5.63
N THR A 117 -11.26 -8.56 -4.70
CA THR A 117 -11.68 -9.92 -5.04
C THR A 117 -13.20 -9.99 -5.01
N PRO A 118 -13.85 -10.61 -6.01
CA PRO A 118 -15.28 -10.88 -6.01
C PRO A 118 -15.73 -11.71 -4.80
#